data_AF-X1JFQ9-F1
#
_entry.id   AF-X1JFQ9-F1
#
_cell.length_a   1.000
_cell.length_b   1.000
_cell.length_c   1.000
_cell.angle_alpha   90.00
_cell.angle_beta   90.00
_cell.angle_gamma   90.00
#
_symmetry.space_group_name_H-M   'P 1'
#
loop_
_entity.id
_entity.type
_entity.pdbx_description
1 polymer ?
#
loop_
_entity_poly.entity_id
_entity_poly.type
_entity_poly.pdbx_seq_one_letter_code
_entity_poly.pdbx_strand_id
1 'polypeptide(L)' 'MKYWVYENWTVCKGGKAKIHKENCRCCNYGRGRWNKGTNNKNGMWHGPFATQREAKQGKLKKVRKAPVPCIFCLGKASQK' A
#
# COMPACT_ATOMS: atom_id res chain seq x y z
N MET A 1 13.49 -4.37 6.65
CA MET A 1 12.03 -4.11 6.55
C MET A 1 11.78 -3.23 5.34
N LYS A 2 10.89 -3.66 4.44
CA LYS A 2 10.48 -2.94 3.23
C LYS A 2 9.00 -2.57 3.29
N TYR A 3 8.65 -1.48 2.63
CA TYR A 3 7.30 -0.94 2.55
C TYR A 3 6.81 -0.97 1.11
N TRP A 4 5.51 -1.19 0.95
CA TRP A 4 4.84 -1.27 -0.33
C TRP A 4 3.62 -0.36 -0.32
N VAL A 5 3.35 0.31 -1.43
CA VAL A 5 2.17 1.17 -1.55
C VAL A 5 1.21 0.55 -2.55
N TYR A 6 0.03 0.18 -2.10
CA TYR A 6 -1.03 -0.25 -2.99
C TYR A 6 -1.88 0.94 -3.40
N GLU A 7 -1.87 1.24 -4.68
CA GLU A 7 -2.70 2.25 -5.29
C GLU A 7 -3.95 1.60 -5.90
N ASN A 8 -5.14 1.94 -5.41
CA ASN A 8 -6.41 1.46 -5.95
C ASN A 8 -7.30 2.65 -6.35
N TRP A 9 -7.55 2.80 -7.64
CA TRP A 9 -8.30 3.91 -8.21
C TRP A 9 -9.76 3.57 -8.54
N THR A 10 -10.15 2.29 -8.56
CA THR A 10 -11.53 1.85 -8.90
C THR A 10 -12.42 1.68 -7.68
N VAL A 11 -11.90 1.15 -6.56
CA VAL A 11 -12.73 0.75 -5.42
C VAL A 11 -12.83 1.84 -4.35
N CYS A 12 -11.83 2.71 -4.26
CA CYS A 12 -11.88 3.85 -3.36
C CYS A 12 -12.51 5.03 -4.08
N LYS A 13 -13.82 5.31 -3.88
CA LYS A 13 -14.42 6.61 -4.19
C LYS A 13 -13.58 7.70 -3.53
N GLY A 14 -12.68 8.34 -4.30
CA GLY A 14 -11.69 9.30 -3.81
C GLY A 14 -10.22 8.86 -3.82
N GLY A 15 -9.87 7.72 -4.44
CA GLY A 15 -8.52 7.30 -4.80
C GLY A 15 -7.53 7.37 -3.64
N LYS A 16 -7.55 6.40 -2.73
CA LYS A 16 -6.60 6.36 -1.61
C LYS A 16 -5.66 5.19 -1.79
N ALA A 17 -4.37 5.48 -1.85
CA ALA A 17 -3.34 4.47 -1.79
C ALA A 17 -3.05 4.09 -0.32
N LYS A 18 -2.63 2.84 -0.08
CA LYS A 18 -2.33 2.32 1.26
C LYS A 18 -0.89 1.84 1.37
N ILE A 19 -0.20 2.23 2.44
CA ILE A 19 1.15 1.78 2.76
C ILE A 19 1.05 0.48 3.56
N HIS A 20 1.80 -0.54 3.16
CA HIS A 20 1.90 -1.84 3.81
C HIS A 20 3.36 -2.18 4.12
N LYS A 21 3.60 -3.00 5.16
CA LYS A 21 4.86 -3.73 5.30
C LYS A 21 4.89 -4.91 4.32
N GLU A 22 6.08 -5.32 3.90
CA GLU A 22 6.26 -6.47 2.99
C GLU A 22 5.59 -7.76 3.50
N ASN A 23 5.64 -8.01 4.81
CA ASN A 23 5.05 -9.18 5.48
C ASN A 23 3.57 -9.01 5.86
N CYS A 24 2.91 -7.94 5.42
CA CYS A 24 1.49 -7.75 5.73
C CYS A 24 0.63 -8.79 5.01
N ARG A 25 -0.34 -9.41 5.70
CA ARG A 25 -1.32 -10.35 5.12
C ARG A 25 -2.07 -9.80 3.90
N CYS A 26 -2.22 -8.47 3.79
CA CYS A 26 -2.86 -7.83 2.66
C CYS A 26 -1.91 -7.55 1.49
N CYS A 27 -0.61 -7.44 1.75
CA CYS A 27 0.42 -7.11 0.77
C CYS A 27 1.07 -8.37 0.20
N ASN A 28 1.51 -9.26 1.08
CA ASN A 28 2.25 -10.47 0.76
C ASN A 28 3.36 -10.22 -0.29
N TYR A 29 4.32 -9.35 0.05
CA TYR A 29 5.44 -8.97 -0.83
C TYR A 29 4.99 -8.37 -2.17
N GLY A 30 3.92 -7.59 -2.19
CA GLY A 30 3.37 -6.96 -3.40
C GLY A 30 2.49 -7.88 -4.26
N ARG A 31 2.16 -9.09 -3.79
CA ARG A 31 1.28 -10.04 -4.51
C ARG A 31 -0.21 -9.84 -4.21
N GLY A 32 -0.52 -9.06 -3.17
CA GLY A 32 -1.86 -8.89 -2.64
C GLY A 32 -2.37 -10.12 -1.89
N ARG A 33 -3.56 -9.99 -1.28
CA ARG A 33 -4.16 -11.02 -0.42
C ARG A 33 -4.32 -12.38 -1.11
N TRP A 34 -4.66 -12.40 -2.40
CA TRP A 34 -4.95 -13.61 -3.17
C TRP A 34 -3.74 -14.19 -3.92
N ASN A 35 -2.54 -13.63 -3.75
CA ASN A 35 -1.33 -14.06 -4.48
C ASN A 35 -1.43 -14.05 -6.01
N LYS A 36 -2.52 -13.52 -6.58
CA LYS A 36 -2.73 -13.42 -8.03
C LYS A 36 -2.06 -12.18 -8.65
N GLY A 37 -1.33 -11.40 -7.85
CA GLY A 37 -0.88 -10.08 -8.23
C GLY A 37 -2.06 -9.12 -8.38
N THR A 38 -1.77 -7.83 -8.54
CA THR A 38 -2.79 -6.86 -8.91
C THR A 38 -2.80 -6.71 -10.40
N ASN A 39 -3.93 -7.03 -11.02
CA ASN A 39 -4.14 -6.72 -12.42
C ASN A 39 -4.20 -5.18 -12.55
N ASN A 40 -3.35 -4.61 -13.41
CA ASN A 40 -3.19 -3.16 -13.64
C ASN A 40 -4.48 -2.45 -14.10
N LYS A 41 -5.61 -3.16 -14.17
CA LYS A 41 -6.96 -2.62 -14.36
C LYS A 41 -7.50 -1.88 -13.13
N ASN A 42 -7.29 -2.42 -11.93
CA ASN A 42 -7.98 -1.93 -10.73
C ASN A 42 -7.06 -1.29 -9.68
N GLY A 43 -5.78 -1.64 -9.72
CA GLY A 43 -4.79 -1.10 -8.81
C GLY A 43 -3.38 -1.54 -9.17
N MET A 44 -2.39 -0.93 -8.55
CA MET A 44 -0.97 -1.25 -8.76
C MET A 44 -0.22 -1.16 -7.44
N TRP A 45 0.75 -2.05 -7.25
CA TRP A 45 1.71 -1.96 -6.16
C TRP A 45 2.92 -1.12 -6.58
N HIS A 46 3.41 -0.30 -5.66
CA HIS A 46 4.62 0.51 -5.80
C HIS A 46 5.61 0.15 -4.69
N GLY A 47 6.90 0.23 -5.00
CA GLY A 47 8.00 -0.12 -4.11
C GLY A 47 8.85 -1.26 -4.66
N PRO A 48 9.63 -1.94 -3.80
CA PRO A 48 9.72 -1.73 -2.35
C PRO A 48 10.41 -0.41 -1.97
N PHE A 49 9.92 0.23 -0.92
CA PHE A 49 10.53 1.40 -0.28
C PHE A 49 11.28 0.99 0.99
N ALA A 50 12.37 1.68 1.34
CA ALA A 50 13.13 1.36 2.55
C ALA A 50 12.43 1.87 3.82
N THR A 51 11.71 3.00 3.72
CA THR A 51 11.01 3.61 4.87
C THR A 51 9.54 3.93 4.59
N GLN A 52 8.75 4.05 5.66
CA GLN A 52 7.37 4.53 5.56
C GLN A 52 7.29 5.98 5.03
N ARG A 53 8.30 6.81 5.34
CA ARG A 53 8.38 8.20 4.87
C ARG A 53 8.53 8.24 3.35
N GLU A 54 9.44 7.45 2.79
CA GLU A 54 9.57 7.30 1.33
C GLU A 54 8.29 6.75 0.70
N ALA A 55 7.68 5.74 1.32
CA ALA A 55 6.40 5.20 0.82
C ALA A 55 5.29 6.27 0.83
N LYS A 56 5.31 7.21 1.78
CA LYS A 56 4.35 8.33 1.85
C LYS A 56 4.60 9.40 0.79
N GLN A 57 5.86 9.59 0.40
CA GLN A 57 6.28 10.57 -0.60
C GLN A 57 6.41 9.98 -2.02
N GLY A 58 6.25 8.66 -2.16
CA GLY A 58 6.38 7.95 -3.43
C GLY A 58 5.45 8.49 -4.50
N LYS A 59 5.97 8.63 -5.73
CA LYS A 59 5.17 9.04 -6.89
C LYS A 59 4.16 7.96 -7.25
N LEU A 60 2.89 8.24 -6.99
CA LEU A 60 1.75 7.40 -7.41
C LEU A 60 1.31 7.81 -8.82
N LYS A 61 0.76 6.87 -9.61
CA LYS A 61 0.47 7.13 -11.03
C LYS A 61 -0.91 7.75 -11.28
N LYS A 62 -1.91 7.40 -10.47
CA LYS A 62 -3.33 7.72 -10.67
C LYS A 62 -4.00 8.38 -9.46
N VAL A 63 -3.40 8.27 -8.28
CA VAL A 63 -3.87 8.80 -7.01
C VAL A 63 -3.06 10.03 -6.68
N ARG A 64 -3.76 11.17 -6.54
CA ARG A 64 -3.14 12.45 -6.18
C ARG A 64 -2.96 12.66 -4.68
N LYS A 65 -3.66 11.88 -3.86
CA LYS A 65 -3.61 11.99 -2.39
C LYS A 65 -2.46 11.16 -1.83
N ALA A 66 -1.83 11.66 -0.78
CA ALA A 66 -0.79 10.91 -0.07
C ALA A 66 -1.33 9.55 0.42
N PRO A 67 -0.55 8.46 0.30
CA PRO A 67 -0.97 7.16 0.76
C PRO A 67 -1.06 7.12 2.29
N VAL A 68 -2.02 6.36 2.79
CA VAL A 68 -2.28 6.23 4.22
C VAL A 68 -1.77 4.89 4.75
N PRO A 69 -1.31 4.80 6.01
CA PRO A 69 -0.86 3.53 6.57
C PRO A 69 -1.99 2.50 6.62
N CYS A 70 -1.66 1.25 6.32
CA CYS A 70 -2.57 0.12 6.49
C CYS A 70 -2.81 -0.13 7.98
N ILE A 71 -4.08 -0.12 8.39
CA ILE A 71 -4.47 -0.35 9.79
C ILE A 71 -4.02 -1.70 10.36
N PHE A 72 -3.80 -2.72 9.52
CA PHE A 72 -3.44 -4.07 9.98
C PHE A 72 -1.94 -4.27 10.23
N CYS A 73 -1.06 -3.55 9.53
CA CYS A 73 0.39 -3.71 9.70
C CYS A 73 1.11 -2.42 10.14
N LEU A 74 0.45 -1.27 10.04
CA LEU A 74 0.93 0.06 10.39
C LEU A 74 -0.11 0.88 11.17
N GLY A 75 -1.32 0.37 11.40
CA GLY A 75 -2.28 0.98 12.31
C GLY A 75 -1.73 0.84 13.72
N LYS A 76 -1.76 1.94 14.46
CA LYS A 76 -1.17 2.14 15.78
C LYS A 76 -1.00 0.83 16.55
N ALA A 77 0.24 0.50 16.89
CA ALA A 77 0.48 -0.27 18.09
C ALA A 77 -0.21 0.49 19.22
N SER A 78 -1.38 0.01 19.66
CA SER A 78 -1.86 0.35 20.98
C SER A 78 -0.87 -0.34 21.92
N GLN A 79 0.15 0.42 22.32
CA GLN A 79 0.91 0.10 23.52
C GLN A 79 -0.14 -0.02 24.64
N LYS A 80 -0.22 -1.21 25.23
CA LYS A 80 -0.81 -1.37 26.56
C LYS A 80 0.18 -0.83 27.58
#